data_AF-S4R613-F1
#
_entry.id   AF-S4R613-F1
#
_cell.length_a   1.000
_cell.length_b   1.000
_cell.length_c   1.000
_cell.angle_alpha   90.00
_cell.angle_beta   90.00
_cell.angle_gamma   90.00
#
_symmetry.space_group_name_H-M   'P 1'
#
loop_
_entity.id
_entity.type
_entity.pdbx_description
1 polymer ?
#
loop_
_entity_poly.entity_id
_entity_poly.type
_entity_poly.pdbx_seq_one_letter_code
_entity_poly.pdbx_strand_id
1 'polypeptide(L)'
;ARRSTKGASKARRALLGAELRALRDLLPVARGERARLSHLHVMALLTPDHLPPLLAVPLSVGVAEAGHWGPILTDPGSALPGFLLLLTAQGKIVHVADCVSEHLGHSVV
;
A
#
# COMPACT_ATOMS: atom_id res chain seq x y z
N ALA A 1 44.31 16.40 -5.32
CA ALA A 1 43.01 16.74 -5.96
C ALA A 1 41.85 16.30 -5.07
N ARG A 2 41.23 17.21 -4.31
CA ARG A 2 40.05 16.90 -3.47
C ARG A 2 38.80 16.91 -4.33
N ARG A 3 38.45 15.76 -4.92
CA ARG A 3 37.23 15.61 -5.72
C ARG A 3 36.03 15.68 -4.78
N SER A 4 35.21 16.72 -4.94
CA SER A 4 34.01 16.97 -4.13
C SER A 4 32.98 15.83 -4.30
N THR A 5 32.94 14.90 -3.36
CA THR A 5 31.97 13.79 -3.31
C THR A 5 30.62 14.23 -2.70
N LYS A 6 30.60 15.39 -2.04
CA LYS A 6 29.43 15.92 -1.32
C LYS A 6 28.32 16.36 -2.27
N GLY A 7 28.67 17.03 -3.37
CA GLY A 7 27.74 17.47 -4.41
C GLY A 7 27.12 16.30 -5.18
N ALA A 8 27.94 15.33 -5.57
CA ALA A 8 27.48 14.12 -6.26
C ALA A 8 26.53 13.28 -5.40
N SER A 9 26.83 13.12 -4.10
CA SER A 9 25.94 12.42 -3.18
C SER A 9 24.60 13.16 -2.99
N LYS A 10 24.63 14.50 -2.92
CA LYS A 10 23.39 15.30 -2.85
C LYS A 10 22.52 15.14 -4.09
N ALA A 11 23.13 15.20 -5.28
CA ALA A 11 22.42 14.99 -6.55
C ALA A 11 21.79 13.59 -6.61
N ARG A 12 22.53 12.55 -6.21
CA ARG A 12 22.00 11.17 -6.15
C ARG A 12 20.82 11.05 -5.18
N ARG A 13 20.91 11.63 -3.97
CA ARG A 13 19.79 11.61 -3.01
C ARG A 13 18.57 12.38 -3.54
N ALA A 14 18.77 13.47 -4.27
CA ALA A 14 17.69 14.23 -4.88
C ALA A 14 16.96 13.42 -5.97
N LEU A 15 17.72 12.69 -6.80
CA LEU A 15 17.17 11.77 -7.81
C LEU A 15 16.33 10.66 -7.17
N LEU A 16 16.89 9.93 -6.18
CA LEU A 16 16.15 8.89 -5.46
C LEU A 16 14.86 9.43 -4.81
N GLY A 17 14.94 10.62 -4.21
CA GLY A 17 13.77 11.26 -3.61
C GLY A 17 12.71 11.65 -4.64
N ALA A 18 13.10 12.00 -5.86
CA ALA A 18 12.17 12.30 -6.95
C ALA A 18 11.48 11.05 -7.47
N GLU A 19 12.23 9.97 -7.69
CA GLU A 19 11.69 8.67 -8.10
C GLU A 19 10.70 8.12 -7.07
N LEU A 20 11.02 8.17 -5.78
CA LEU A 20 10.10 7.76 -4.73
C LEU A 20 8.81 8.56 -4.68
N ARG A 21 8.85 9.86 -4.98
CA ARG A 21 7.64 10.68 -5.10
C ARG A 21 6.79 10.24 -6.30
N ALA A 22 7.43 9.96 -7.43
CA ALA A 22 6.72 9.44 -8.60
C ALA A 22 6.08 8.08 -8.32
N LEU A 23 6.79 7.17 -7.64
CA LEU A 23 6.27 5.86 -7.26
C LEU A 23 5.08 5.98 -6.28
N ARG A 24 5.13 6.93 -5.35
CA ARG A 24 4.01 7.21 -4.43
C ARG A 24 2.74 7.61 -5.18
N ASP A 25 2.87 8.36 -6.27
CA ASP A 25 1.71 8.81 -7.06
C ASP A 25 1.04 7.65 -7.82
N LEU A 26 1.77 6.55 -8.06
CA LEU A 26 1.25 5.32 -8.69
C LEU A 26 0.57 4.35 -7.71
N LEU A 27 0.70 4.56 -6.40
CA LEU A 27 0.10 3.66 -5.42
C LEU A 27 -1.44 3.75 -5.44
N PRO A 28 -2.14 2.60 -5.32
CA PRO A 28 -3.60 2.54 -5.26
C PRO A 28 -4.13 2.93 -3.86
N VAL A 29 -3.83 4.15 -3.41
CA VAL A 29 -4.27 4.71 -2.11
C VAL A 29 -5.07 5.99 -2.34
N ALA A 30 -5.94 6.42 -1.44
CA ALA A 30 -6.67 7.67 -1.63
C ALA A 30 -5.72 8.88 -1.74
N ARG A 31 -6.06 9.90 -2.55
CA ARG A 31 -5.17 11.06 -2.79
C ARG A 31 -4.82 11.83 -1.50
N GLY A 32 -5.75 11.88 -0.55
CA GLY A 32 -5.53 12.48 0.77
C GLY A 32 -4.53 11.70 1.64
N GLU A 33 -4.53 10.38 1.55
CA GLU A 33 -3.63 9.50 2.29
C GLU A 33 -2.23 9.49 1.68
N ARG A 34 -2.14 9.54 0.34
CA ARG A 34 -0.86 9.65 -0.39
C ARG A 34 -0.01 10.82 0.11
N ALA A 35 -0.62 11.95 0.45
CA ALA A 35 0.10 13.11 0.98
C ALA A 35 0.73 12.86 2.37
N ARG A 36 0.16 11.94 3.16
CA ARG A 36 0.61 11.58 4.52
C ARG A 36 1.67 10.47 4.51
N LEU A 37 1.89 9.80 3.38
CA LEU A 37 2.88 8.73 3.26
C LEU A 37 4.31 9.28 3.32
N SER A 38 5.05 8.80 4.32
CA SER A 38 6.50 9.05 4.45
C SER A 38 7.30 8.22 3.44
N HIS A 39 8.57 8.57 3.25
CA HIS A 39 9.49 7.81 2.41
C HIS A 39 9.57 6.33 2.83
N LEU A 40 9.53 6.05 4.13
CA LEU A 40 9.57 4.68 4.65
C LEU A 40 8.28 3.91 4.33
N HIS A 41 7.11 4.56 4.43
CA HIS A 41 5.85 3.90 4.08
C HIS A 41 5.82 3.52 2.60
N VAL A 42 6.26 4.42 1.72
CA VAL A 42 6.33 4.14 0.27
C VAL A 42 7.30 2.99 0.00
N MET A 43 8.48 2.97 0.64
CA MET A 43 9.42 1.86 0.52
C MET A 43 8.81 0.53 1.02
N ALA A 44 8.16 0.53 2.18
CA ALA A 44 7.54 -0.65 2.74
C ALA A 44 6.44 -1.20 1.82
N LEU A 45 5.54 -0.34 1.31
CA LEU A 45 4.45 -0.76 0.41
C LEU A 45 4.96 -1.32 -0.93
N LEU A 46 6.12 -0.85 -1.41
CA LEU A 46 6.72 -1.30 -2.68
C LEU A 46 7.60 -2.54 -2.53
N THR A 47 7.98 -2.92 -1.30
CA THR A 47 8.74 -4.16 -1.11
C THR A 47 7.86 -5.37 -1.43
N PRO A 48 8.41 -6.39 -2.12
CA PRO A 48 7.62 -7.50 -2.67
C PRO A 48 6.85 -8.29 -1.61
N ASP A 49 7.33 -8.34 -0.37
CA ASP A 49 6.64 -9.03 0.73
C ASP A 49 5.35 -8.32 1.20
N HIS A 50 5.23 -7.04 0.88
CA HIS A 50 4.13 -6.18 1.30
C HIS A 50 3.24 -5.76 0.14
N LEU A 51 3.70 -5.95 -1.10
CA LEU A 51 2.84 -5.78 -2.26
C LEU A 51 1.80 -6.91 -2.22
N PRO A 52 0.52 -6.63 -1.98
CA PRO A 52 -0.47 -7.69 -1.97
C PRO A 52 -0.43 -8.43 -3.32
N PRO A 53 -0.43 -9.77 -3.33
CA PRO A 53 -0.43 -10.55 -4.57
C PRO A 53 -1.65 -10.24 -5.46
N LEU A 54 -2.68 -9.59 -4.91
CA LEU A 54 -3.82 -9.00 -5.64
C LEU A 54 -3.44 -7.86 -6.60
N LEU A 55 -2.26 -7.25 -6.49
CA LEU A 55 -1.70 -6.37 -7.52
C LEU A 55 -1.01 -7.16 -8.66
N ALA A 56 -0.58 -8.39 -8.40
CA ALA A 56 0.02 -9.29 -9.37
C ALA A 56 -1.02 -10.19 -10.08
N VAL A 57 -2.13 -10.47 -9.42
CA VAL A 57 -3.30 -11.15 -9.99
C VAL A 57 -4.28 -10.08 -10.47
N PRO A 58 -4.69 -10.06 -11.75
CA PRO A 58 -5.73 -9.13 -12.18
C PRO A 58 -7.01 -9.39 -11.38
N LEU A 59 -7.33 -8.48 -10.44
CA LEU A 59 -8.57 -8.45 -9.65
C LEU A 59 -9.83 -8.60 -10.52
N SER A 60 -9.75 -8.20 -11.80
CA SER A 60 -10.79 -8.33 -12.81
C SER A 60 -11.20 -9.78 -13.12
N VAL A 61 -10.37 -10.78 -12.83
CA VAL A 61 -10.70 -12.20 -13.10
C VAL A 61 -11.47 -12.82 -11.94
N GLY A 62 -11.33 -12.30 -10.71
CA GLY A 62 -11.96 -12.88 -9.52
C GLY A 62 -13.39 -12.39 -9.24
N VAL A 63 -13.70 -11.12 -9.52
CA VAL A 63 -14.99 -10.52 -9.11
C VAL A 63 -16.18 -11.07 -9.89
N ALA A 64 -15.99 -11.44 -11.17
CA ALA A 64 -17.06 -12.02 -11.99
C ALA A 64 -17.44 -13.46 -11.59
N GLU A 65 -16.50 -14.21 -10.98
CA GLU A 65 -16.68 -15.60 -10.51
C GLU A 65 -16.88 -15.69 -8.98
N ALA A 66 -16.79 -14.57 -8.24
CA ALA A 66 -16.82 -14.56 -6.77
C ALA A 66 -18.21 -14.88 -6.15
N GLY A 67 -19.24 -15.10 -6.97
CA GLY A 67 -20.58 -15.47 -6.49
C GLY A 67 -21.09 -14.53 -5.39
N HIS A 68 -21.59 -15.11 -4.29
CA HIS A 68 -22.15 -14.37 -3.15
C HIS A 68 -21.13 -13.49 -2.38
N TRP A 69 -19.84 -13.58 -2.69
CA TRP A 69 -18.79 -12.74 -2.08
C TRP A 69 -18.59 -11.41 -2.82
N GLY A 70 -19.21 -11.21 -3.99
CA GLY A 70 -19.16 -9.95 -4.73
C GLY A 70 -19.42 -8.71 -3.86
N PRO A 71 -20.52 -8.66 -3.08
CA PRO A 71 -20.84 -7.53 -2.21
C PRO A 71 -19.77 -7.26 -1.15
N ILE A 72 -19.20 -8.32 -0.57
CA ILE A 72 -18.14 -8.26 0.46
C ILE A 72 -16.84 -7.69 -0.13
N LEU A 73 -16.53 -7.99 -1.39
CA LEU A 73 -15.32 -7.50 -2.05
C LEU A 73 -15.48 -6.06 -2.56
N THR A 74 -16.70 -5.63 -2.87
CA THR A 74 -16.98 -4.27 -3.35
C THR A 74 -17.23 -3.27 -2.23
N ASP A 75 -17.86 -3.69 -1.14
CA ASP A 75 -18.17 -2.85 0.02
C ASP A 75 -18.16 -3.69 1.33
N PRO A 76 -16.97 -4.02 1.85
CA PRO A 76 -16.84 -4.90 3.01
C PRO A 76 -17.42 -4.29 4.30
N GLY A 77 -17.50 -2.97 4.40
CA GLY A 77 -17.97 -2.28 5.61
C GLY A 77 -19.46 -2.42 5.84
N SER A 78 -20.27 -2.48 4.77
CA SER A 78 -21.72 -2.67 4.89
C SER A 78 -22.15 -4.14 4.89
N ALA A 79 -21.31 -5.04 4.37
CA ALA A 79 -21.64 -6.45 4.16
C ALA A 79 -21.25 -7.38 5.32
N LEU A 80 -20.31 -6.99 6.19
CA LEU A 80 -19.80 -7.82 7.28
C LEU A 80 -19.76 -7.05 8.60
N PRO A 81 -20.18 -7.65 9.73
CA PRO A 81 -19.88 -7.11 11.06
C PRO A 81 -18.40 -7.37 11.40
N GLY A 82 -17.51 -6.57 10.81
CA GLY A 82 -16.06 -6.67 11.01
C GLY A 82 -15.24 -6.08 9.85
N PHE A 83 -13.97 -6.47 9.75
CA PHE A 83 -13.05 -6.04 8.69
C PHE A 83 -12.19 -7.21 8.21
N LEU A 84 -11.62 -7.08 7.01
CA LEU A 84 -10.77 -8.09 6.40
C LEU A 84 -9.28 -7.78 6.60
N LEU A 85 -8.52 -8.82 6.93
CA LEU A 85 -7.06 -8.80 7.06
C LEU A 85 -6.45 -9.84 6.13
N LEU A 86 -5.43 -9.44 5.36
CA LEU A 86 -4.60 -10.34 4.59
C LEU A 86 -3.24 -10.47 5.27
N LEU A 87 -2.88 -11.71 5.62
CA LEU A 87 -1.67 -12.05 6.35
C LEU A 87 -0.78 -12.96 5.50
N THR A 88 0.55 -12.82 5.61
CA THR A 88 1.47 -13.83 5.08
C THR A 88 1.46 -15.08 5.97
N ALA A 89 2.00 -16.20 5.45
CA ALA A 89 2.21 -17.41 6.24
C ALA A 89 3.12 -17.19 7.48
N GLN A 90 3.89 -16.09 7.53
CA GLN A 90 4.71 -15.72 8.68
C GLN A 90 3.95 -14.83 9.69
N GLY A 91 2.67 -14.56 9.49
CA GLY A 91 1.84 -13.71 10.35
C GLY A 91 2.02 -12.20 10.13
N LYS A 92 2.63 -11.78 9.02
CA LYS A 92 2.80 -10.36 8.68
C LYS A 92 1.55 -9.83 7.99
N ILE A 93 1.07 -8.64 8.38
CA ILE A 93 -0.07 -7.99 7.74
C ILE A 93 0.38 -7.38 6.39
N VAL A 94 -0.31 -7.77 5.31
CA VAL A 94 -0.05 -7.30 3.93
C VAL A 94 -1.14 -6.33 3.48
N HIS A 95 -2.37 -6.53 3.91
CA HIS A 95 -3.49 -5.65 3.58
C HIS A 95 -4.53 -5.63 4.71
N VAL A 96 -5.14 -4.47 4.92
CA VAL A 96 -6.24 -4.25 5.86
C VAL A 96 -7.34 -3.52 5.11
N ALA A 97 -8.59 -3.99 5.20
CA ALA A 97 -9.73 -3.29 4.60
C ALA A 97 -9.97 -1.92 5.26
N ASP A 98 -10.42 -0.94 4.48
CA ASP A 98 -10.61 0.45 4.94
C ASP A 98 -11.62 0.57 6.10
N CYS A 99 -12.62 -0.33 6.16
CA CYS A 99 -13.62 -0.41 7.24
C CYS A 99 -13.04 -0.80 8.60
N VAL A 100 -11.75 -1.16 8.70
CA VAL A 100 -11.07 -1.39 9.98
C VAL A 100 -11.14 -0.17 10.89
N SER A 101 -11.13 1.03 10.30
CA SER A 101 -11.15 2.29 11.04
C SER A 101 -12.45 2.49 11.83
N GLU A 102 -13.56 1.92 11.36
CA GLU A 102 -14.87 1.96 12.03
C GLU A 102 -14.93 1.03 13.24
N HIS A 103 -14.08 0.00 13.25
CA HIS A 103 -14.05 -1.03 14.30
C HIS A 103 -12.92 -0.81 15.33
N LEU A 104 -11.75 -0.35 14.88
CA LEU A 104 -10.54 -0.21 15.70
C LEU A 104 -10.04 1.24 15.84
N GLY A 105 -10.63 2.19 15.12
CA GLY A 105 -10.12 3.57 15.03
C GLY A 105 -8.91 3.71 14.08
N HIS A 106 -8.55 4.94 13.72
CA HIS A 106 -7.51 5.25 12.71
C HIS A 106 -6.05 4.95 13.11
N SER A 107 -5.80 4.10 14.11
CA SER A 107 -4.44 3.87 14.61
C SER A 107 -4.10 2.38 14.61
N VAL A 108 -3.61 1.91 13.47
CA VAL A 108 -2.66 0.81 13.45
C VAL A 108 -1.30 1.47 13.21
N VAL A 109 -0.56 1.70 14.29
CA VAL A 109 0.79 2.30 14.28
C VAL A 109 1.77 1.37 13.59
#